data_AF-A0A7Y1SR55-F1
#
_entry.id   AF-A0A7Y1SR55-F1
#
_cell.length_a   1.000
_cell.length_b   1.000
_cell.length_c   1.000
_cell.angle_alpha   90.00
_cell.angle_beta   90.00
_cell.angle_gamma   90.00
#
_symmetry.space_group_name_H-M   'P 1'
#
loop_
_entity.id
_entity.type
_entity.pdbx_description
1 polymer ?
#
loop_
_entity_poly.entity_id
_entity_poly.type
_entity_poly.pdbx_seq_one_letter_code
_entity_poly.pdbx_strand_id
1 'polypeptide(L)'
;MKPRFPVFAISAALIISLFALPAVADDLNSAVASARGGSLPIHSQAESLAAASARAQANAGKPFHSDLSPIMDTCKSAGEVVGMGPNVQMIFDEFAKSGVHWTVITSSNWRSMGTAQTRGSDGYLYVSVIFCDQAAPTNTAPPTTHTTHTTVAAAPIIQPASRTVRASLRIVPFDRELCPLITGEDVHVDMSDAYCII
;
A
#
# COMPACT_ATOMS: atom_id res chain seq x y z
N MET A 1 11.42 48.91 46.41
CA MET A 1 11.82 48.44 45.06
C MET A 1 11.65 46.93 45.02
N LYS A 2 10.85 46.39 44.10
CA LYS A 2 10.41 44.98 44.07
C LYS A 2 10.99 44.32 42.81
N PRO A 3 11.87 43.31 42.90
CA PRO A 3 12.45 42.68 41.71
C PRO A 3 11.41 41.78 41.05
N ARG A 4 11.31 41.87 39.71
CA ARG A 4 10.54 40.96 38.85
C ARG A 4 11.52 39.99 38.21
N PHE A 5 11.30 38.69 38.42
CA PHE A 5 12.01 37.63 37.69
C PHE A 5 11.17 37.20 36.48
N PRO A 6 11.76 37.06 35.28
CA PRO A 6 11.06 36.51 34.13
C PRO A 6 10.93 34.99 34.26
N VAL A 7 9.70 34.49 34.17
CA VAL A 7 9.40 33.06 34.05
C VAL A 7 9.68 32.66 32.59
N PHE A 8 10.78 31.96 32.36
CA PHE A 8 11.04 31.30 31.08
C PHE A 8 10.23 30.01 31.02
N ALA A 9 9.17 30.01 30.22
CA ALA A 9 8.44 28.80 29.86
C ALA A 9 9.31 28.00 28.87
N ILE A 10 9.93 26.92 29.35
CA ILE A 10 10.66 25.96 28.51
C ILE A 10 9.61 25.09 27.81
N SER A 11 9.27 25.44 26.57
CA SER A 11 8.50 24.58 25.68
C SER A 11 9.35 23.39 25.27
N ALA A 12 9.11 22.23 25.89
CA ALA A 12 9.70 20.97 25.48
C ALA A 12 9.15 20.57 24.10
N ALA A 13 9.97 20.76 23.06
CA ALA A 13 9.70 20.25 21.72
C ALA A 13 9.84 18.72 21.74
N LEU A 14 8.71 18.01 21.85
CA LEU A 14 8.64 16.56 21.71
C LEU A 14 8.80 16.22 20.21
N ILE A 15 10.05 16.01 19.78
CA ILE A 15 10.36 15.46 18.45
C ILE A 15 10.00 13.98 18.50
N ILE A 16 8.76 13.64 18.15
CA ILE A 16 8.37 12.25 17.89
C ILE A 16 8.93 11.90 16.51
N SER A 17 10.14 11.33 16.49
CA SER A 17 10.69 10.67 15.30
C SER A 17 9.87 9.42 15.00
N LEU A 18 8.81 9.56 14.20
CA LEU A 18 8.08 8.44 13.62
C LEU A 18 9.00 7.73 12.61
N PHE A 19 9.69 6.68 13.05
CA PHE A 19 10.33 5.74 12.14
C PHE A 19 9.23 4.94 11.44
N ALA A 20 9.17 5.06 10.11
CA ALA A 20 8.23 4.32 9.27
C ALA A 20 8.54 2.82 9.34
N LEU A 21 7.52 2.01 9.65
CA LEU A 21 7.63 0.56 9.83
C LEU A 21 7.68 -0.13 8.45
N PRO A 22 8.70 -0.97 8.16
CA PRO A 22 8.80 -1.75 6.92
C PRO A 22 7.75 -2.87 6.79
N ALA A 23 7.08 -3.25 7.89
CA ALA A 23 6.15 -4.40 7.93
C ALA A 23 4.92 -4.28 7.01
N VAL A 24 4.62 -3.08 6.51
CA VAL A 24 3.38 -2.79 5.79
C VAL A 24 3.46 -3.22 4.31
N ALA A 25 4.66 -3.36 3.74
CA ALA A 25 4.83 -3.85 2.37
C ALA A 25 4.82 -5.39 2.28
N ASP A 26 5.20 -6.07 3.36
CA ASP A 26 5.32 -7.54 3.39
C ASP A 26 3.95 -8.23 3.25
N ASP A 27 2.89 -7.65 3.85
CA ASP A 27 1.53 -8.19 3.79
C ASP A 27 1.00 -8.23 2.35
N LEU A 28 1.21 -7.16 1.57
CA LEU A 28 0.75 -7.07 0.18
C LEU A 28 1.51 -8.04 -0.73
N ASN A 29 2.84 -8.13 -0.56
CA ASN A 29 3.66 -9.11 -1.28
C ASN A 29 3.23 -10.54 -1.00
N SER A 30 2.94 -10.85 0.27
CA SER A 30 2.45 -12.17 0.69
C SER A 30 1.08 -12.48 0.08
N ALA A 31 0.16 -11.51 0.03
CA ALA A 31 -1.15 -11.69 -0.58
C ALA A 31 -1.05 -11.97 -2.09
N VAL A 32 -0.22 -11.22 -2.83
CA VAL A 32 0.06 -11.49 -4.25
C VAL A 32 0.67 -12.89 -4.43
N ALA A 33 1.67 -13.24 -3.61
CA ALA A 33 2.32 -14.54 -3.70
C ALA A 33 1.36 -15.70 -3.42
N SER A 34 0.48 -15.55 -2.42
CA SER A 34 -0.57 -16.53 -2.09
C SER A 34 -1.54 -16.70 -3.25
N ALA A 35 -2.03 -15.60 -3.83
CA ALA A 35 -2.94 -15.64 -4.98
C ALA A 35 -2.32 -16.33 -6.21
N ARG A 36 -1.01 -16.16 -6.41
CA ARG A 36 -0.26 -16.73 -7.55
C ARG A 36 0.26 -18.15 -7.33
N GLY A 37 0.27 -18.64 -6.08
CA GLY A 37 0.96 -19.87 -5.70
C GLY A 37 2.50 -19.75 -5.68
N GLY A 38 3.05 -18.53 -5.62
CA GLY A 38 4.48 -18.28 -5.58
C GLY A 38 4.85 -16.79 -5.69
N SER A 39 6.02 -16.42 -5.16
CA SER A 39 6.53 -15.04 -5.22
C SER A 39 7.11 -14.70 -6.60
N LEU A 40 6.93 -13.44 -7.03
CA LEU A 40 7.71 -12.85 -8.11
C LEU A 40 8.89 -12.04 -7.56
N PRO A 41 10.03 -11.97 -8.27
CA PRO A 41 11.09 -11.02 -7.98
C PRO A 41 10.58 -9.57 -7.97
N ILE A 42 11.10 -8.75 -7.06
CA ILE A 42 10.76 -7.33 -6.97
C ILE A 42 11.54 -6.54 -8.04
N HIS A 43 10.81 -5.78 -8.87
CA HIS A 43 11.37 -4.85 -9.85
C HIS A 43 11.32 -3.43 -9.28
N SER A 44 12.48 -2.85 -8.96
CA SER A 44 12.57 -1.57 -8.24
C SER A 44 11.85 -0.40 -8.92
N GLN A 45 11.88 -0.30 -10.26
CA GLN A 45 11.13 0.73 -10.98
C GLN A 45 9.60 0.52 -10.88
N ALA A 46 9.12 -0.72 -10.91
CA ALA A 46 7.71 -1.04 -10.73
C ALA A 46 7.26 -0.74 -9.30
N GLU A 47 8.10 -1.04 -8.31
CA GLU A 47 7.84 -0.74 -6.90
C GLU A 47 7.78 0.77 -6.65
N SER A 48 8.72 1.53 -7.23
CA SER A 48 8.69 3.00 -7.15
C SER A 48 7.44 3.59 -7.81
N LEU A 49 7.01 3.05 -8.95
CA LEU A 49 5.80 3.51 -9.64
C LEU A 49 4.53 3.12 -8.86
N ALA A 50 4.47 1.92 -8.30
CA ALA A 50 3.38 1.47 -7.44
C ALA A 50 3.26 2.36 -6.19
N ALA A 51 4.39 2.74 -5.58
CA ALA A 51 4.41 3.65 -4.44
C ALA A 51 3.90 5.06 -4.78
N ALA A 52 4.27 5.57 -5.96
CA ALA A 52 3.73 6.82 -6.47
C ALA A 52 2.21 6.73 -6.74
N SER A 53 1.76 5.64 -7.35
CA SER A 53 0.36 5.35 -7.64
C SER A 53 -0.48 5.28 -6.36
N ALA A 54 -0.12 4.43 -5.41
CA ALA A 54 -0.86 4.28 -4.15
C ALA A 54 -0.95 5.59 -3.36
N ARG A 55 0.12 6.41 -3.36
CA ARG A 55 0.12 7.73 -2.73
C ARG A 55 -0.80 8.72 -3.45
N ALA A 56 -0.79 8.72 -4.79
CA ALA A 56 -1.66 9.59 -5.57
C ALA A 56 -3.15 9.23 -5.37
N GLN A 57 -3.48 7.94 -5.32
CA GLN A 57 -4.83 7.45 -5.01
C GLN A 57 -5.28 7.84 -3.60
N ALA A 58 -4.41 7.65 -2.60
CA ALA A 58 -4.67 8.05 -1.22
C ALA A 58 -4.89 9.57 -1.06
N ASN A 59 -4.14 10.38 -1.80
CA ASN A 59 -4.32 11.83 -1.82
C ASN A 59 -5.63 12.25 -2.51
N ALA A 60 -6.08 11.49 -3.51
CA ALA A 60 -7.30 11.77 -4.24
C ALA A 60 -8.57 11.21 -3.57
N GLY A 61 -8.43 10.34 -2.58
CA GLY A 61 -9.56 9.68 -1.92
C GLY A 61 -10.26 8.64 -2.80
N LYS A 62 -9.62 8.15 -3.88
CA LYS A 62 -10.23 7.18 -4.81
C LYS A 62 -9.18 6.38 -5.60
N PRO A 63 -9.47 5.12 -5.97
CA PRO A 63 -8.59 4.34 -6.83
C PRO A 63 -8.63 4.82 -8.28
N PHE A 64 -7.48 4.76 -8.96
CA PHE A 64 -7.32 5.00 -10.40
C PHE A 64 -5.97 4.41 -10.87
N HIS A 65 -5.89 4.03 -12.15
CA HIS A 65 -4.64 3.54 -12.74
C HIS A 65 -3.63 4.67 -12.97
N SER A 66 -2.36 4.33 -12.78
CA SER A 66 -1.21 5.17 -13.07
C SER A 66 -0.81 5.13 -14.55
N ASP A 67 -0.03 6.12 -14.98
CA ASP A 67 0.65 6.05 -16.27
C ASP A 67 1.82 5.06 -16.18
N LEU A 68 1.74 3.97 -16.94
CA LEU A 68 2.77 2.93 -17.01
C LEU A 68 3.87 3.23 -18.04
N SER A 69 3.76 4.30 -18.82
CA SER A 69 4.78 4.68 -19.81
C SER A 69 6.21 4.73 -19.24
N PRO A 70 6.46 5.21 -18.00
CA PRO A 70 7.80 5.29 -17.44
C PRO A 70 8.53 3.94 -17.24
N ILE A 71 7.82 2.80 -17.24
CA ILE A 71 8.44 1.48 -17.08
C ILE A 71 8.52 0.70 -18.40
N MET A 72 8.02 1.26 -19.50
CA MET A 72 7.98 0.56 -20.80
C MET A 72 9.36 0.39 -21.45
N ASP A 73 10.37 1.16 -21.01
CA ASP A 73 11.75 0.98 -21.47
C ASP A 73 12.39 -0.30 -20.92
N THR A 74 11.87 -0.84 -19.81
CA THR A 74 12.38 -2.06 -19.16
C THR A 74 11.39 -3.22 -19.21
N CYS A 75 10.09 -2.92 -19.27
CA CYS A 75 9.01 -3.90 -19.36
C CYS A 75 8.45 -3.89 -20.77
N LYS A 76 8.48 -5.02 -21.48
CA LYS A 76 7.86 -5.12 -22.81
C LYS A 76 6.34 -5.03 -22.70
N SER A 77 5.78 -5.50 -21.59
CA SER A 77 4.41 -5.24 -21.18
C SER A 77 4.33 -5.10 -19.65
N ALA A 78 3.40 -4.27 -19.19
CA ALA A 78 3.07 -4.14 -17.78
C ALA A 78 1.56 -4.12 -17.57
N GLY A 79 1.14 -4.52 -16.38
CA GLY A 79 -0.25 -4.41 -15.92
C GLY A 79 -0.28 -3.86 -14.50
N GLU A 80 -1.31 -3.08 -14.17
CA GLU A 80 -1.53 -2.58 -12.82
C GLU A 80 -2.87 -3.08 -12.30
N VAL A 81 -2.89 -3.48 -11.03
CA VAL A 81 -4.11 -3.68 -10.27
C VAL A 81 -4.09 -2.72 -9.09
N VAL A 82 -5.18 -1.94 -8.96
CA VAL A 82 -5.36 -0.94 -7.90
C VAL A 82 -6.57 -1.28 -7.07
N GLY A 83 -6.52 -1.00 -5.78
CA GLY A 83 -7.63 -1.29 -4.87
C GLY A 83 -7.64 -0.38 -3.66
N MET A 84 -8.82 -0.27 -3.05
CA MET A 84 -9.05 0.53 -1.85
C MET A 84 -9.89 -0.27 -0.87
N GLY A 85 -9.53 -0.29 0.40
CA GLY A 85 -10.29 -1.00 1.42
C GLY A 85 -9.71 -0.85 2.82
N PRO A 86 -10.32 -1.46 3.85
CA PRO A 86 -9.87 -1.30 5.23
C PRO A 86 -8.53 -2.02 5.51
N ASN A 87 -8.24 -3.11 4.79
CA ASN A 87 -7.03 -3.93 4.91
C ASN A 87 -6.77 -4.71 3.61
N VAL A 88 -5.57 -5.31 3.49
CA VAL A 88 -5.14 -6.07 2.29
C VAL A 88 -6.04 -7.26 2.00
N GLN A 89 -6.45 -8.02 3.02
CA GLN A 89 -7.28 -9.23 2.83
C GLN A 89 -8.59 -8.89 2.13
N MET A 90 -9.32 -7.89 2.64
CA MET A 90 -10.59 -7.48 2.03
C MET A 90 -10.41 -6.94 0.61
N ILE A 91 -9.31 -6.25 0.32
CA ILE A 91 -9.01 -5.80 -1.04
C ILE A 91 -8.76 -6.99 -1.98
N PHE A 92 -8.06 -8.04 -1.51
CA PHE A 92 -7.80 -9.24 -2.31
C PHE A 92 -9.04 -10.10 -2.52
N ASP A 93 -9.92 -10.19 -1.52
CA ASP A 93 -11.22 -10.86 -1.66
C ASP A 93 -12.04 -10.21 -2.78
N GLU A 94 -11.98 -8.88 -2.89
CA GLU A 94 -12.62 -8.12 -3.97
C GLU A 94 -11.93 -8.32 -5.32
N PHE A 95 -10.59 -8.31 -5.38
CA PHE A 95 -9.87 -8.66 -6.60
C PHE A 95 -10.24 -10.05 -7.13
N ALA A 96 -10.46 -11.03 -6.24
CA ALA A 96 -10.87 -12.37 -6.62
C ALA A 96 -12.29 -12.44 -7.22
N LYS A 97 -13.18 -11.51 -6.86
CA LYS A 97 -14.52 -11.37 -7.44
C LYS A 97 -14.49 -10.71 -8.81
N SER A 98 -13.46 -9.92 -9.12
CA SER A 98 -13.28 -9.30 -10.44
C SER A 98 -12.45 -10.18 -11.36
N GLY A 99 -13.09 -10.79 -12.36
CA GLY A 99 -12.39 -11.65 -13.32
C GLY A 99 -11.21 -10.98 -14.05
N VAL A 100 -11.29 -9.67 -14.33
CA VAL A 100 -10.21 -8.92 -14.99
C VAL A 100 -9.01 -8.76 -14.06
N HIS A 101 -9.22 -8.26 -12.85
CA HIS A 101 -8.14 -8.09 -11.87
C HIS A 101 -7.53 -9.42 -11.47
N TRP A 102 -8.36 -10.43 -11.22
CA TRP A 102 -7.88 -11.76 -10.89
C TRP A 102 -7.04 -12.38 -12.02
N THR A 103 -7.43 -12.19 -13.28
CA THR A 103 -6.66 -12.64 -14.44
C THR A 103 -5.29 -11.96 -14.49
N VAL A 104 -5.22 -10.65 -14.23
CA VAL A 104 -3.94 -9.94 -14.17
C VAL A 104 -3.09 -10.46 -13.00
N ILE A 105 -3.64 -10.57 -11.79
CA ILE A 105 -2.92 -11.04 -10.60
C ILE A 105 -2.37 -12.44 -10.77
N THR A 106 -3.14 -13.36 -11.38
CA THR A 106 -2.77 -14.78 -11.48
C THR A 106 -2.07 -15.15 -12.78
N SER A 107 -1.96 -14.23 -13.74
CA SER A 107 -1.32 -14.50 -15.04
C SER A 107 0.12 -14.99 -14.89
N SER A 108 0.42 -16.11 -15.55
CA SER A 108 1.76 -16.70 -15.60
C SER A 108 2.71 -15.98 -16.56
N ASN A 109 2.27 -14.93 -17.27
CA ASN A 109 3.11 -14.15 -18.17
C ASN A 109 4.04 -13.18 -17.43
N TRP A 110 3.71 -12.82 -16.19
CA TRP A 110 4.53 -11.92 -15.38
C TRP A 110 5.80 -12.61 -14.88
N ARG A 111 6.89 -11.83 -14.79
CA ARG A 111 8.23 -12.29 -14.41
C ARG A 111 8.80 -11.50 -13.25
N SER A 112 8.26 -10.32 -12.97
CA SER A 112 8.57 -9.53 -11.79
C SER A 112 7.38 -8.65 -11.42
N MET A 113 7.44 -8.03 -10.24
CA MET A 113 6.40 -7.13 -9.75
C MET A 113 6.96 -6.00 -8.90
N GLY A 114 6.16 -4.95 -8.71
CA GLY A 114 6.31 -3.98 -7.65
C GLY A 114 4.99 -3.83 -6.92
N THR A 115 5.04 -3.68 -5.60
CA THR A 115 3.83 -3.48 -4.79
C THR A 115 4.02 -2.27 -3.88
N ALA A 116 2.94 -1.57 -3.60
CA ALA A 116 2.95 -0.57 -2.56
C ALA A 116 1.55 -0.35 -2.01
N GLN A 117 1.50 0.16 -0.79
CA GLN A 117 0.27 0.59 -0.17
C GLN A 117 0.44 1.88 0.63
N THR A 118 -0.59 2.72 0.66
CA THR A 118 -0.62 3.99 1.40
C THR A 118 -1.97 4.14 2.09
N ARG A 119 -1.99 4.58 3.35
CA ARG A 119 -3.23 4.88 4.05
C ARG A 119 -3.63 6.34 3.80
N GLY A 120 -4.86 6.56 3.33
CA GLY A 120 -5.43 7.89 3.12
C GLY A 120 -5.86 8.55 4.44
N SER A 121 -6.16 9.85 4.37
CA SER A 121 -6.70 10.61 5.51
C SER A 121 -8.12 10.19 5.89
N ASP A 122 -8.82 9.51 4.99
CA ASP A 122 -10.11 8.86 5.19
C ASP A 122 -10.00 7.53 5.96
N GLY A 123 -8.78 7.08 6.24
CA GLY A 123 -8.52 5.85 6.99
C GLY A 123 -8.49 4.59 6.13
N TYR A 124 -8.77 4.66 4.82
CA TYR A 124 -8.68 3.51 3.91
C TYR A 124 -7.24 3.25 3.47
N LEU A 125 -6.94 1.98 3.18
CA LEU A 125 -5.71 1.54 2.56
C LEU A 125 -5.89 1.53 1.04
N TYR A 126 -4.97 2.18 0.33
CA TYR A 126 -4.87 2.20 -1.12
C TYR A 126 -3.69 1.32 -1.53
N VAL A 127 -3.91 0.39 -2.45
CA VAL A 127 -2.88 -0.52 -2.94
C VAL A 127 -2.68 -0.33 -4.44
N SER A 128 -1.43 -0.51 -4.88
CA SER A 128 -1.08 -0.66 -6.29
C SER A 128 -0.13 -1.86 -6.41
N VAL A 129 -0.44 -2.74 -7.36
CA VAL A 129 0.40 -3.89 -7.73
C VAL A 129 0.69 -3.76 -9.22
N ILE A 130 1.94 -3.54 -9.56
CA ILE A 130 2.40 -3.42 -10.95
C ILE A 130 3.18 -4.68 -11.31
N PHE A 131 2.71 -5.37 -12.34
CA PHE A 131 3.38 -6.54 -12.90
C PHE A 131 4.17 -6.18 -14.15
N CYS A 132 5.31 -6.85 -14.34
CA CYS A 132 6.18 -6.68 -15.50
C CYS A 132 6.48 -8.05 -16.13
N ASP A 133 6.45 -8.11 -17.46
CA ASP A 133 6.73 -9.36 -18.20
C ASP A 133 8.23 -9.66 -18.37
N GLN A 134 9.10 -8.75 -17.94
CA GLN A 134 10.54 -8.97 -17.86
C GLN A 134 10.95 -9.33 -16.43
N ALA A 135 12.02 -10.11 -16.33
CA ALA A 135 12.62 -10.40 -15.05
C ALA A 135 13.09 -9.09 -14.39
N ALA A 136 13.06 -9.04 -13.06
CA ALA A 136 13.66 -7.93 -12.35
C ALA A 136 15.14 -7.83 -12.75
N PRO A 137 15.65 -6.62 -13.05
CA PRO A 137 17.07 -6.46 -13.32
C PRO A 137 17.83 -7.06 -12.14
N THR A 138 18.70 -8.04 -12.43
CA THR A 138 19.62 -8.56 -11.44
C THR A 138 20.56 -7.43 -11.11
N ASN A 139 20.27 -6.71 -10.03
CA ASN A 139 21.25 -5.86 -9.39
C ASN A 139 22.32 -6.82 -8.88
N THR A 140 23.31 -7.12 -9.72
CA THR A 140 24.59 -7.67 -9.33
C THR A 140 25.30 -6.57 -8.55
N ALA A 141 24.74 -6.19 -7.39
CA ALA A 141 25.49 -5.44 -6.41
C ALA A 141 26.74 -6.30 -6.12
N PRO A 142 27.95 -5.71 -6.16
CA PRO A 142 29.13 -6.39 -5.65
C PRO A 142 28.79 -6.95 -4.27
N PRO A 143 29.22 -8.17 -3.91
CA PRO A 143 28.86 -8.79 -2.64
C PRO A 143 29.18 -7.82 -1.51
N THR A 144 28.15 -7.17 -0.97
CA THR A 144 28.27 -6.30 0.18
C THR A 144 28.66 -7.20 1.33
N THR A 145 29.90 -7.07 1.80
CA THR A 145 30.37 -7.71 3.02
C THR A 145 29.36 -7.37 4.12
N HIS A 146 28.57 -8.36 4.53
CA HIS A 146 27.59 -8.18 5.61
C HIS A 146 28.37 -7.78 6.85
N THR A 147 28.42 -6.48 7.14
CA THR A 147 28.85 -6.00 8.44
C THR A 147 27.75 -6.45 9.38
N THR A 148 28.05 -7.45 10.21
CA THR A 148 27.15 -7.93 11.24
C THR A 148 26.84 -6.75 12.15
N HIS A 149 25.67 -6.13 11.95
CA HIS A 149 25.17 -5.16 12.91
C HIS A 149 24.88 -5.94 14.19
N THR A 150 25.77 -5.84 15.17
CA THR A 150 25.52 -6.30 16.53
C THR A 150 24.26 -5.60 16.99
N THR A 151 23.18 -6.37 17.14
CA THR A 151 21.96 -5.95 17.81
C THR A 151 22.32 -5.49 19.21
N VAL A 152 22.42 -4.18 19.41
CA VAL A 152 22.55 -3.60 20.75
C VAL A 152 21.25 -3.93 21.47
N ALA A 153 21.35 -4.68 22.58
CA ALA A 153 20.21 -5.07 23.39
C ALA A 153 19.37 -3.83 23.74
N ALA A 154 18.12 -3.81 23.29
CA ALA A 154 17.18 -2.74 23.58
C ALA A 154 16.97 -2.64 25.09
N ALA A 155 17.00 -1.42 25.62
CA ALA A 155 16.62 -1.13 26.99
C ALA A 155 15.16 -1.59 27.26
N PRO A 156 14.82 -1.99 28.50
CA PRO A 156 13.47 -2.41 28.84
C PRO A 156 12.46 -1.31 28.52
N ILE A 157 11.51 -1.65 27.65
CA ILE A 157 10.39 -0.78 27.28
C ILE A 157 9.50 -0.63 28.52
N ILE A 158 9.48 0.56 29.12
CA ILE A 158 8.41 0.94 30.06
C ILE A 158 7.14 1.09 29.22
N GLN A 159 6.24 0.11 29.31
CA GLN A 159 4.93 0.16 28.65
C GLN A 159 4.13 1.34 29.21
N PRO A 160 3.78 2.36 28.39
CA PRO A 160 2.78 3.34 28.80
C PRO A 160 1.42 2.64 28.94
N ALA A 161 0.69 2.98 30.00
CA ALA A 161 -0.64 2.43 30.27
C ALA A 161 -1.54 2.60 29.04
N SER A 162 -2.08 1.49 28.54
CA SER A 162 -3.01 1.45 27.42
C SER A 162 -4.23 2.30 27.73
N ARG A 163 -4.31 3.49 27.13
CA ARG A 163 -5.56 4.26 27.12
C ARG A 163 -6.46 3.63 26.06
N THR A 164 -7.48 2.90 26.50
CA THR A 164 -8.54 2.37 25.64
C THR A 164 -9.26 3.54 24.97
N VAL A 165 -8.85 3.90 23.76
CA VAL A 165 -9.62 4.77 22.88
C VAL A 165 -10.67 3.89 22.23
N ARG A 166 -11.91 3.99 22.70
CA ARG A 166 -13.06 3.35 22.05
C ARG A 166 -13.30 4.08 20.73
N ALA A 167 -12.65 3.61 19.66
CA ALA A 167 -12.91 4.09 18.31
C ALA A 167 -14.36 3.70 17.96
N SER A 168 -15.25 4.68 17.95
CA SER A 168 -16.59 4.51 17.40
C SER A 168 -16.41 4.44 15.88
N LEU A 169 -16.30 3.23 15.34
CA LEU A 169 -16.31 2.99 13.90
C LEU A 169 -17.67 3.46 13.37
N ARG A 170 -17.72 4.70 12.88
CA ARG A 170 -18.83 5.14 12.04
C ARG A 170 -18.54 4.61 10.65
N ILE A 171 -19.21 3.51 10.32
CA ILE A 171 -19.36 3.08 8.93
C ILE A 171 -20.20 4.18 8.28
N VAL A 172 -19.55 5.12 7.61
CA VAL A 172 -20.24 6.05 6.72
C VAL A 172 -20.57 5.28 5.45
N PRO A 173 -21.85 5.19 5.06
CA PRO A 173 -22.19 4.61 3.76
C PRO A 173 -21.51 5.44 2.67
N PHE A 174 -20.77 4.78 1.80
CA PHE A 174 -20.10 5.40 0.67
C PHE A 174 -21.17 5.80 -0.36
N ASP A 175 -21.24 7.08 -0.71
CA ASP A 175 -22.12 7.56 -1.78
C ASP A 175 -21.67 6.97 -3.12
N ARG A 176 -22.58 6.22 -3.74
CA ARG A 176 -22.37 5.35 -4.92
C ARG A 176 -22.15 6.10 -6.25
N GLU A 177 -22.10 7.43 -6.24
CA GLU A 177 -22.17 8.26 -7.45
C GLU A 177 -20.83 8.52 -8.16
N LEU A 178 -19.70 8.00 -7.67
CA LEU A 178 -18.36 8.35 -8.20
C LEU A 178 -17.66 7.25 -9.03
N CYS A 179 -18.27 6.09 -9.24
CA CYS A 179 -17.86 5.16 -10.31
C CYS A 179 -18.83 5.36 -11.49
N PRO A 180 -18.46 6.08 -12.56
CA PRO A 180 -19.28 6.08 -13.77
C PRO A 180 -19.38 4.64 -14.28
N LEU A 181 -20.58 4.09 -14.17
CA LEU A 181 -20.96 2.79 -14.72
C LEU A 181 -20.56 2.74 -16.19
N ILE A 182 -19.65 1.83 -16.54
CA ILE A 182 -19.60 1.27 -17.90
C ILE A 182 -20.88 0.44 -18.02
N THR A 183 -21.97 1.05 -18.46
CA THR A 183 -23.23 0.35 -18.75
C THR A 183 -23.06 -0.47 -20.02
N GLY A 184 -22.78 -1.76 -19.85
CA GLY A 184 -23.01 -2.79 -20.85
C GLY A 184 -23.86 -3.88 -20.20
N GLU A 185 -25.03 -4.15 -20.78
CA GLU A 185 -26.15 -4.91 -20.22
C GLU A 185 -25.83 -6.32 -19.71
N ASP A 186 -26.60 -6.72 -18.70
CA ASP A 186 -26.88 -8.09 -18.21
C ASP A 186 -25.80 -8.88 -17.45
N VAL A 187 -25.41 -8.39 -16.28
CA VAL A 187 -25.02 -9.27 -15.15
C VAL A 187 -25.69 -8.81 -13.86
N HIS A 188 -26.56 -9.65 -13.31
CA HIS A 188 -27.11 -9.48 -11.96
C HIS A 188 -26.00 -9.71 -10.94
N VAL A 189 -25.30 -8.64 -10.56
CA VAL A 189 -24.35 -8.62 -9.44
C VAL A 189 -25.14 -8.25 -8.19
N ASP A 190 -25.05 -9.05 -7.14
CA ASP A 190 -25.60 -8.73 -5.82
C ASP A 190 -24.90 -7.47 -5.28
N MET A 191 -25.59 -6.33 -5.33
CA MET A 191 -25.06 -4.97 -5.09
C MET A 191 -25.06 -4.59 -3.60
N SER A 192 -24.55 -5.44 -2.72
CA SER A 192 -24.45 -5.14 -1.28
C SER A 192 -23.03 -4.82 -0.77
N ASP A 193 -21.95 -5.12 -1.51
CA ASP A 193 -20.55 -4.92 -1.09
C ASP A 193 -19.64 -4.26 -2.17
N ALA A 194 -20.06 -3.15 -2.78
CA ALA A 194 -19.31 -2.53 -3.88
C ALA A 194 -18.08 -1.74 -3.42
N TYR A 195 -16.89 -2.33 -3.55
CA TYR A 195 -15.63 -1.60 -3.67
C TYR A 195 -15.45 -1.19 -5.14
N CYS A 196 -15.09 0.07 -5.43
CA CYS A 196 -14.73 0.45 -6.81
C CYS A 196 -13.43 -0.26 -7.18
N ILE A 197 -13.54 -1.34 -7.96
CA ILE A 197 -12.42 -2.00 -8.62
C ILE A 197 -12.52 -1.59 -10.10
N ILE A 198 -11.65 -0.69 -10.55
CA ILE A 198 -11.56 -0.24 -11.95
C ILE A 198 -10.57 -1.13 -12.67
#